data_AF-A0A5R9MQN0-F1
#
_entry.id   AF-A0A5R9MQN0-F1
#
_cell.length_a   1.000
_cell.length_b   1.000
_cell.length_c   1.000
_cell.angle_alpha   90.00
_cell.angle_beta   90.00
_cell.angle_gamma   90.00
#
_symmetry.space_group_name_H-M   'P 1'
#
loop_
_entity.id
_entity.type
_entity.pdbx_description
1 polymer ?
#
loop_
_entity_poly.entity_id
_entity_poly.type
_entity_poly.pdbx_seq_one_letter_code
_entity_poly.pdbx_strand_id
1 'polypeptide(L)'
;MNDVGSSRHSLMQESELEVLAVAAIREHRHLIAADEAVYEEWTRASADPSVSAAVLKSLQDEYVARQKKSEAQQELLSEIIDALGYVPKVAPDGEA
;
A
#
# COMPACT_ATOMS: atom_id res chain seq x y z
N MET A 1 1.91 19.30 -19.08
CA MET A 1 2.39 18.74 -17.81
C MET A 1 3.33 17.61 -18.16
N ASN A 2 4.62 17.74 -17.82
CA ASN A 2 5.56 16.63 -18.02
C ASN A 2 5.45 15.72 -16.80
N ASP A 3 5.05 14.49 -17.06
CA ASP A 3 5.02 13.38 -16.13
C ASP A 3 6.47 13.00 -15.76
N VAL A 4 6.96 13.51 -14.64
CA VAL A 4 8.34 13.29 -14.19
C VAL A 4 8.50 11.91 -13.54
N GLY A 5 7.41 11.28 -13.09
CA GLY A 5 7.40 9.92 -12.52
C GLY A 5 7.58 8.86 -13.60
N SER A 6 6.78 8.97 -14.68
CA SER A 6 6.85 8.07 -15.84
C SER A 6 8.24 8.08 -16.51
N SER A 7 8.95 9.21 -16.48
CA SER A 7 10.28 9.39 -17.07
C SER A 7 11.39 8.53 -16.42
N ARG A 8 11.39 8.39 -15.08
CA ARG A 8 12.45 7.62 -14.39
C ARG A 8 12.32 6.13 -14.63
N HIS A 9 11.10 5.61 -14.56
CA HIS A 9 10.84 4.19 -14.75
C HIS A 9 10.96 3.80 -16.24
N SER A 10 10.58 4.67 -17.16
CA SER A 10 10.75 4.44 -18.62
C SER A 10 12.22 4.28 -19.08
N LEU A 11 13.20 4.66 -18.26
CA LEU A 11 14.63 4.53 -18.56
C LEU A 11 15.26 3.24 -18.00
N MET A 12 14.53 2.48 -17.19
CA MET A 12 15.01 1.25 -16.57
C MET A 12 14.86 0.06 -17.52
N GLN A 13 15.66 -0.98 -17.31
CA GLN A 13 15.50 -2.22 -18.07
C GLN A 13 14.23 -2.95 -17.60
N GLU A 14 13.59 -3.69 -18.50
CA GLU A 14 12.37 -4.46 -18.20
C GLU A 14 12.56 -5.40 -16.99
N SER A 15 13.71 -6.07 -16.90
CA SER A 15 14.05 -6.95 -15.77
C SER A 15 14.16 -6.22 -14.44
N GLU A 16 14.65 -4.97 -14.44
CA GLU A 16 14.72 -4.14 -13.23
C GLU A 16 13.33 -3.65 -12.82
N LEU A 17 12.50 -3.27 -13.80
CA LEU A 17 11.10 -2.87 -13.58
C LEU A 17 10.27 -4.03 -13.03
N GLU A 18 10.46 -5.25 -13.55
CA GLU A 18 9.74 -6.43 -13.07
C GLU A 18 10.07 -6.74 -11.60
N VAL A 19 11.35 -6.65 -11.20
CA VAL A 19 11.76 -6.82 -9.80
C VAL A 19 11.13 -5.76 -8.90
N LEU A 20 11.12 -4.49 -9.34
CA LEU A 20 10.49 -3.40 -8.60
C LEU A 20 8.97 -3.59 -8.49
N ALA A 21 8.31 -3.99 -9.58
CA ALA A 21 6.87 -4.24 -9.62
C ALA A 21 6.50 -5.38 -8.66
N VAL A 22 7.23 -6.49 -8.67
CA VAL A 22 7.01 -7.62 -7.76
C VAL A 22 7.17 -7.18 -6.30
N ALA A 23 8.21 -6.43 -5.97
CA ALA A 23 8.43 -5.91 -4.62
C ALA A 23 7.31 -4.94 -4.19
N ALA A 24 6.91 -4.02 -5.07
CA ALA A 24 5.84 -3.06 -4.81
C ALA A 24 4.47 -3.73 -4.65
N ILE A 25 4.17 -4.79 -5.41
CA ILE A 25 2.93 -5.57 -5.24
C ILE A 25 2.90 -6.27 -3.88
N ARG A 26 4.03 -6.83 -3.42
CA ARG A 26 4.11 -7.45 -2.09
C ARG A 26 3.91 -6.43 -0.97
N GLU A 27 4.57 -5.28 -1.05
CA GLU A 27 4.36 -4.20 -0.09
C GLU A 27 2.90 -3.73 -0.09
N HIS A 28 2.29 -3.57 -1.27
CA HIS A 28 0.88 -3.18 -1.38
C HIS A 28 -0.05 -4.15 -0.65
N ARG A 29 0.14 -5.47 -0.86
CA ARG A 29 -0.63 -6.51 -0.17
C ARG A 29 -0.42 -6.47 1.34
N HIS A 30 0.83 -6.27 1.78
CA HIS A 30 1.17 -6.16 3.19
C HIS A 30 0.49 -4.95 3.86
N LEU A 31 0.49 -3.79 3.19
CA LEU A 31 -0.15 -2.58 3.68
C LEU A 31 -1.66 -2.76 3.80
N ILE A 32 -2.33 -3.32 2.79
CA ILE A 32 -3.77 -3.60 2.85
C ILE A 32 -4.10 -4.49 4.05
N ALA A 33 -3.34 -5.58 4.25
CA ALA A 33 -3.60 -6.49 5.37
C ALA A 33 -3.37 -5.82 6.74
N ALA A 34 -2.35 -4.98 6.86
CA ALA A 34 -2.07 -4.24 8.08
C ALA A 34 -3.13 -3.16 8.36
N ASP A 35 -3.62 -2.50 7.31
CA ASP A 35 -4.64 -1.45 7.40
C ASP A 35 -6.01 -2.02 7.78
N GLU A 36 -6.37 -3.18 7.23
CA GLU A 36 -7.60 -3.91 7.60
C GLU A 36 -7.61 -4.24 9.11
N ALA A 37 -6.49 -4.71 9.66
CA ALA A 37 -6.38 -5.04 11.08
C ALA A 37 -6.64 -3.83 11.99
N VAL A 38 -6.11 -2.65 11.61
CA VAL A 38 -6.35 -1.40 12.37
C VAL A 38 -7.80 -0.94 12.24
N TYR A 39 -8.40 -1.08 11.04
CA TYR A 39 -9.80 -0.74 10.82
C TYR A 39 -10.75 -1.63 11.64
N GLU A 40 -10.49 -2.93 11.70
CA GLU A 40 -11.26 -3.88 12.52
C GLU A 40 -11.15 -3.55 14.02
N GLU A 41 -9.94 -3.22 14.49
CA GLU A 41 -9.72 -2.81 15.89
C GLU A 41 -10.46 -1.50 16.20
N TRP A 42 -10.34 -0.50 15.33
CA TRP A 42 -11.05 0.77 15.50
C TRP A 42 -12.57 0.59 15.52
N THR A 43 -13.10 -0.26 14.62
CA THR A 43 -14.53 -0.59 14.57
C THR A 43 -14.98 -1.28 15.85
N ARG A 44 -14.21 -2.26 16.35
CA ARG A 44 -14.50 -2.96 17.61
C ARG A 44 -14.47 -1.99 18.80
N ALA A 45 -13.43 -1.17 18.89
CA ALA A 45 -13.24 -0.20 19.97
C ALA A 45 -14.37 0.84 19.98
N SER A 46 -14.81 1.29 18.80
CA SER A 46 -15.89 2.28 18.65
C SER A 46 -17.25 1.74 19.10
N ALA A 47 -17.45 0.42 19.08
CA ALA A 47 -18.66 -0.23 19.58
C ALA A 47 -18.64 -0.49 21.10
N ASP A 48 -17.48 -0.32 21.75
CA ASP A 48 -17.32 -0.56 23.19
C ASP A 48 -17.38 0.76 23.99
N PRO A 49 -18.44 1.01 24.78
CA PRO A 49 -18.60 2.24 25.54
C PRO A 49 -17.60 2.40 26.70
N SER A 50 -16.83 1.35 27.03
CA SER A 50 -15.75 1.42 28.02
C SER A 50 -14.45 2.02 27.45
N VAL A 51 -14.32 2.07 26.12
CA VAL A 51 -13.14 2.64 25.47
C VAL A 51 -13.18 4.16 25.55
N SER A 52 -12.07 4.74 26.01
CA SER A 52 -11.96 6.20 26.10
C SER A 52 -11.90 6.87 24.73
N ALA A 53 -12.44 8.09 24.64
CA ALA A 53 -12.36 8.89 23.42
C ALA A 53 -10.91 9.16 22.94
N ALA A 54 -9.94 9.20 23.86
CA ALA A 54 -8.53 9.37 23.52
C ALA A 54 -7.97 8.15 22.76
N VAL A 55 -8.34 6.94 23.17
CA VAL A 55 -7.95 5.69 22.49
C VAL A 55 -8.61 5.61 21.11
N LEU A 56 -9.90 5.94 21.00
CA LEU A 56 -10.60 5.99 19.71
C LEU A 56 -9.95 6.98 18.74
N LYS A 57 -9.56 8.16 19.22
CA LYS A 57 -8.86 9.15 18.41
C LYS A 57 -7.49 8.65 17.95
N SER A 58 -6.74 7.97 18.81
CA SER A 58 -5.43 7.40 18.43
C SER A 58 -5.57 6.37 17.31
N LEU A 59 -6.57 5.48 17.39
CA LEU A 59 -6.85 4.49 16.34
C LEU A 59 -7.29 5.15 15.03
N GLN A 60 -8.12 6.20 15.11
CA GLN A 60 -8.50 6.99 13.94
C GLN A 60 -7.30 7.68 13.29
N ASP A 61 -6.45 8.32 14.07
CA ASP A 61 -5.25 9.03 13.58
C ASP A 61 -4.27 8.03 12.92
N GLU A 62 -4.11 6.84 13.50
CA GLU A 62 -3.31 5.76 12.92
C GLU A 62 -3.89 5.27 11.59
N TYR A 63 -5.21 5.02 11.53
CA TYR A 63 -5.88 4.61 10.30
C TYR A 63 -5.69 5.65 9.18
N VAL A 64 -5.85 6.94 9.47
CA VAL A 64 -5.64 8.02 8.48
C VAL A 64 -4.17 8.09 8.02
N ALA A 65 -3.21 7.90 8.92
CA ALA A 65 -1.79 7.90 8.56
C ALA A 65 -1.44 6.73 7.62
N ARG A 66 -2.02 5.55 7.91
CA ARG A 66 -1.87 4.34 7.11
C ARG A 66 -2.49 4.47 5.72
N GLN A 67 -3.72 4.97 5.65
CA GLN A 67 -4.41 5.23 4.38
C GLN A 67 -3.56 6.09 3.44
N LYS A 68 -2.97 7.18 3.94
CA LYS A 68 -2.08 8.05 3.15
C LYS A 68 -0.83 7.33 2.65
N LYS A 69 -0.25 6.44 3.47
CA LYS A 69 0.90 5.63 3.06
C LYS A 69 0.51 4.65 1.95
N SER A 70 -0.64 3.99 2.09
CA SER A 70 -1.16 3.04 1.12
C SER A 70 -1.51 3.70 -0.22
N GLU A 71 -2.10 4.90 -0.19
CA GLU A 71 -2.35 5.72 -1.39
C GLU A 71 -1.05 6.07 -2.13
N ALA A 72 -0.05 6.62 -1.42
CA ALA A 72 1.24 6.97 -2.03
C ALA A 72 1.98 5.74 -2.58
N GLN A 73 1.88 4.60 -1.90
CA GLN A 73 2.48 3.35 -2.35
C GLN A 73 1.76 2.79 -3.59
N GLN A 74 0.44 2.90 -3.66
CA GLN A 74 -0.35 2.48 -4.81
C GLN A 74 -0.07 3.36 -6.04
N GLU A 75 0.10 4.68 -5.86
CA GLU A 75 0.51 5.59 -6.94
C GLU A 75 1.86 5.17 -7.54
N LEU A 76 2.85 4.91 -6.67
CA LEU A 76 4.17 4.40 -7.12
C LEU A 76 4.04 3.07 -7.86
N LEU A 77 3.22 2.14 -7.35
CA LEU A 77 2.99 0.87 -8.04
C LEU A 77 2.36 1.10 -9.42
N SER A 78 1.40 2.03 -9.54
CA SER A 78 0.79 2.38 -10.83
C SER A 78 1.83 2.86 -11.84
N GLU A 79 2.71 3.78 -11.44
CA GLU A 79 3.78 4.29 -12.31
C GLU A 79 4.72 3.19 -12.80
N ILE A 80 5.06 2.23 -11.93
CA ILE A 80 5.92 1.10 -12.28
C ILE A 80 5.19 0.16 -13.27
N ILE A 81 3.92 -0.13 -13.04
CA ILE A 81 3.11 -1.00 -13.93
C ILE A 81 2.91 -0.35 -15.29
N ASP A 82 2.67 0.96 -15.34
CA ASP A 82 2.53 1.71 -16.60
C ASP A 82 3.84 1.67 -17.41
N ALA A 83 5.00 1.79 -16.75
CA ALA A 83 6.30 1.66 -17.40
C ALA A 83 6.63 0.22 -17.84
N LEU A 84 6.23 -0.78 -17.05
CA LEU A 84 6.44 -2.21 -17.36
C LEU A 84 5.50 -2.70 -18.47
N GLY A 85 4.31 -2.13 -18.58
CA GLY A 85 3.31 -2.46 -19.61
C GLY A 85 2.46 -3.70 -19.30
N TYR A 86 2.67 -4.36 -18.16
CA TYR A 86 1.88 -5.48 -17.67
C TYR A 86 2.00 -5.64 -16.15
N VAL A 87 1.09 -6.43 -15.55
CA VAL A 87 1.16 -6.79 -14.14
C VAL A 87 1.88 -8.13 -13.99
N PRO A 88 3.05 -8.20 -13.33
CA PRO A 88 3.79 -9.45 -13.19
C PRO A 88 3.10 -10.38 -12.20
N LYS A 89 3.36 -11.69 -12.35
CA LYS A 89 2.83 -12.70 -11.43
C LYS A 89 3.62 -12.65 -10.12
N VAL A 90 2.90 -12.43 -9.02
CA VAL A 90 3.47 -12.44 -7.66
C VAL A 90 2.85 -13.58 -6.88
N ALA A 91 3.68 -14.54 -6.48
CA ALA A 91 3.30 -15.63 -5.59
C ALA A 91 2.59 -15.09 -4.34
N PRO A 92 1.64 -15.83 -3.75
CA PRO A 92 1.03 -15.44 -2.49
C PRO A 92 2.12 -15.29 -1.42
N ASP A 93 1.90 -14.36 -0.49
CA ASP A 93 2.82 -14.10 0.61
C ASP A 93 2.82 -15.31 1.56
N GLY A 94 3.63 -16.33 1.27
CA GLY A 94 3.64 -17.60 2.03
C GLY A 94 4.26 -18.82 1.36
N GLU A 95 4.63 -18.77 0.07
CA GLU A 95 5.36 -19.86 -0.59
C GLU A 95 6.82 -19.45 -0.86
N ALA A 96 7.73 -20.02 -0.06
CA ALA A 96 9.17 -20.07 -0.31
C ALA A 96 9.57 -21.51 -0.66
#